data_AF-A0A953DKC8-F1
#
_entry.id   AF-A0A953DKC8-F1
#
_cell.length_a   1.000
_cell.length_b   1.000
_cell.length_c   1.000
_cell.angle_alpha   90.00
_cell.angle_beta   90.00
_cell.angle_gamma   90.00
#
_symmetry.space_group_name_H-M   'P 1'
#
loop_
_entity.id
_entity.type
_entity.pdbx_description
1 polymer ?
#
loop_
_entity_poly.entity_id
_entity_poly.type
_entity_poly.pdbx_seq_one_letter_code
_entity_poly.pdbx_strand_id
1 'polypeptide(L)'
;MAWLPALLPQGLLLIMRLAHILAAAAWIGGSVMYLVVVQPALHLAPAPELAAKIAARFRRLVNGCVGLLLVSGAFLTVDRLTETRLGLPYLLTLGLKISLALCLFALAFYLGQSPIRRLARRSSRFAQVAPRLMLALGVVVFALGALLNMLFETSLTSH
;
A
#
# COMPACT_ATOMS: atom_id res chain seq x y z
N MET A 1 2.69 7.74 38.74
CA MET A 1 2.87 7.06 37.44
C MET A 1 1.56 6.41 36.93
N ALA A 2 0.38 6.93 37.27
CA ALA A 2 -0.91 6.31 36.94
C ALA A 2 -1.45 6.63 35.53
N TRP A 3 -0.80 7.55 34.80
CA TRP A 3 -1.20 7.98 33.45
C TRP A 3 -0.49 7.22 32.32
N LEU A 4 0.62 6.53 32.61
CA LEU A 4 1.35 5.69 31.65
C LEU A 4 0.49 4.62 30.95
N PRO A 5 -0.36 3.83 31.63
CA PRO A 5 -1.19 2.81 30.96
C PRO A 5 -2.26 3.39 30.03
N ALA A 6 -2.69 4.64 30.22
CA ALA A 6 -3.65 5.31 29.34
C ALA A 6 -2.99 5.86 28.05
N LEU A 7 -1.70 6.20 28.10
CA LEU A 7 -0.96 6.72 26.94
C LEU A 7 -0.47 5.62 25.99
N LEU A 8 -0.22 4.41 26.49
CA LEU A 8 0.23 3.28 25.69
C LEU A 8 -0.68 2.95 24.48
N PRO A 9 -2.02 2.84 24.62
CA PRO A 9 -2.89 2.56 23.48
C PRO A 9 -2.93 3.71 22.46
N GLN A 10 -2.90 4.96 22.93
CA GLN A 10 -2.93 6.16 22.07
C GLN A 10 -1.63 6.31 21.28
N GLY A 11 -0.49 6.08 21.94
CA GLY A 11 0.83 6.06 21.32
C GLY A 11 0.95 4.96 20.27
N LEU A 12 0.45 3.75 20.58
CA LEU A 12 0.41 2.64 19.62
C LEU A 12 -0.44 2.97 18.39
N LEU A 13 -1.64 3.52 18.59
CA LEU A 13 -2.52 3.95 17.50
C LEU A 13 -1.83 4.99 16.60
N LEU A 14 -1.17 5.98 17.19
CA LEU A 14 -0.41 6.98 16.45
C LEU A 14 0.72 6.34 15.62
N ILE A 15 1.51 5.45 16.24
CA ILE A 15 2.60 4.74 15.55
C ILE A 15 2.07 3.92 14.39
N MET A 16 0.97 3.18 14.58
CA MET A 16 0.36 2.38 13.51
C MET A 16 -0.16 3.25 12.38
N ARG A 17 -0.77 4.40 12.70
CA ARG A 17 -1.26 5.36 11.70
C ARG A 17 -0.11 5.99 10.91
N LEU A 18 0.96 6.41 11.59
CA LEU A 18 2.17 6.92 10.94
C LEU A 18 2.83 5.85 10.07
N ALA A 19 3.00 4.63 10.57
CA ALA A 19 3.57 3.52 9.83
C ALA A 19 2.76 3.23 8.55
N HIS A 20 1.42 3.23 8.64
CA HIS A 20 0.55 3.02 7.49
C HIS A 20 0.72 4.11 6.43
N ILE A 21 0.67 5.38 6.85
CA ILE A 21 0.78 6.53 5.94
C ILE A 21 2.16 6.58 5.28
N LEU A 22 3.23 6.41 6.05
CA LEU A 22 4.60 6.43 5.54
C LEU A 22 4.85 5.26 4.58
N ALA A 23 4.38 4.06 4.90
CA ALA A 23 4.49 2.91 4.01
C ALA A 23 3.70 3.11 2.70
N ALA A 24 2.49 3.67 2.78
CA ALA A 24 1.70 4.00 1.59
C ALA A 24 2.39 5.06 0.73
N ALA A 25 2.88 6.14 1.33
CA ALA A 25 3.58 7.23 0.65
C ALA A 25 4.88 6.73 -0.02
N ALA A 26 5.70 5.97 0.71
CA ALA A 26 6.95 5.41 0.19
C ALA A 26 6.69 4.43 -0.97
N TRP A 27 5.64 3.61 -0.87
CA TRP A 27 5.32 2.63 -1.89
C TRP A 27 4.73 3.28 -3.17
N ILE A 28 3.78 4.21 -3.04
CA ILE A 28 3.22 4.96 -4.18
C ILE A 28 4.31 5.83 -4.80
N GLY A 29 4.99 6.66 -4.00
CA GLY A 29 6.04 7.57 -4.47
C GLY A 29 7.22 6.84 -5.10
N GLY A 30 7.65 5.73 -4.49
CA GLY A 30 8.68 4.86 -5.07
C GLY A 30 8.27 4.26 -6.42
N SER A 31 7.00 3.85 -6.55
CA SER A 31 6.46 3.32 -7.81
C SER A 31 6.37 4.40 -8.89
N VAL A 32 5.97 5.63 -8.55
CA VAL A 32 6.00 6.78 -9.45
C VAL A 32 7.42 7.07 -9.91
N MET A 33 8.37 7.20 -8.97
CA MET A 33 9.79 7.43 -9.28
C MET A 33 10.35 6.35 -10.20
N TYR A 34 10.04 5.08 -9.91
CA TYR A 34 10.51 3.97 -10.73
C TYR A 34 9.99 4.04 -12.17
N LEU A 35 8.69 4.33 -12.36
CA LEU A 35 8.04 4.35 -13.67
C LEU A 35 8.34 5.60 -14.49
N VAL A 36 8.44 6.76 -13.84
CA VAL A 36 8.55 8.06 -14.52
C VAL A 36 10.02 8.47 -14.71
N VAL A 37 10.92 8.03 -13.83
CA VAL A 37 12.32 8.48 -13.85
C VAL A 37 13.26 7.32 -14.17
N VAL A 38 13.25 6.27 -13.35
CA VAL A 38 14.24 5.19 -13.45
C VAL A 38 14.07 4.36 -14.72
N GLN A 39 12.86 3.91 -15.02
CA GLN A 39 12.60 3.07 -16.18
C GLN A 39 12.90 3.80 -17.51
N PRO A 40 12.44 5.05 -17.74
CA PRO A 40 12.80 5.80 -18.94
C PRO A 40 14.30 6.03 -19.09
N ALA A 41 15.00 6.38 -18.01
CA ALA A 41 16.45 6.57 -18.05
C ALA A 41 17.19 5.29 -18.48
N LEU A 42 16.80 4.13 -17.94
CA LEU A 42 17.37 2.83 -18.32
C LEU A 42 17.00 2.39 -19.74
N HIS A 43 15.90 2.89 -20.32
CA HIS A 43 15.58 2.66 -21.73
C HIS A 43 16.46 3.50 -22.67
N LEU A 44 16.77 4.74 -22.28
CA LEU A 44 17.65 5.63 -23.06
C LEU A 44 19.11 5.17 -23.04
N ALA A 45 19.59 4.68 -21.89
CA ALA A 45 20.94 4.16 -21.73
C ALA A 45 20.89 2.75 -21.09
N PRO A 46 20.81 1.68 -21.90
CA PRO A 46 20.66 0.32 -21.40
C PRO A 46 21.83 -0.14 -20.52
N ALA A 47 21.56 -0.35 -19.23
CA ALA A 47 22.53 -0.85 -18.25
C ALA A 47 21.95 -2.06 -17.49
N PRO A 48 22.00 -3.27 -18.06
CA PRO A 48 21.24 -4.44 -17.57
C PRO A 48 21.63 -4.88 -16.15
N GLU A 49 22.91 -4.81 -15.79
CA GLU A 49 23.37 -5.14 -14.44
C GLU A 49 22.88 -4.13 -13.39
N LEU A 50 22.96 -2.84 -13.71
CA LEU A 50 22.47 -1.77 -12.85
C LEU A 50 20.95 -1.88 -12.69
N ALA A 51 20.22 -2.10 -13.78
CA ALA A 51 18.77 -2.31 -13.77
C ALA A 51 18.37 -3.47 -12.84
N ALA A 52 19.09 -4.60 -12.89
CA ALA A 52 18.85 -5.74 -12.02
C ALA A 52 19.10 -5.40 -10.53
N LYS A 53 20.19 -4.67 -10.22
CA LYS A 53 20.52 -4.22 -8.86
C LYS A 53 19.49 -3.24 -8.30
N ILE A 54 18.98 -2.32 -9.14
CA ILE A 54 17.92 -1.38 -8.77
C ILE A 54 16.62 -2.15 -8.52
N ALA A 55 16.21 -3.02 -9.44
CA ALA A 55 14.97 -3.81 -9.31
C ALA A 55 14.98 -4.69 -8.04
N ALA A 56 16.12 -5.29 -7.70
CA ALA A 56 16.26 -6.07 -6.47
C ALA A 56 16.08 -5.23 -5.19
N ARG A 57 16.66 -4.02 -5.15
CA ARG A 57 16.50 -3.08 -4.02
C ARG A 57 15.07 -2.55 -3.92
N PHE A 58 14.51 -2.15 -5.06
CA PHE A 58 13.13 -1.67 -5.14
C PHE A 58 12.13 -2.74 -4.66
N ARG A 59 12.34 -4.00 -5.05
CA ARG A 59 11.52 -5.12 -4.56
C ARG A 59 11.61 -5.29 -3.03
N ARG A 60 12.80 -5.15 -2.43
CA ARG A 60 12.96 -5.21 -0.96
C ARG A 60 12.17 -4.10 -0.28
N LEU A 61 12.24 -2.87 -0.80
CA LEU A 61 11.46 -1.73 -0.31
C LEU A 61 9.95 -2.02 -0.42
N VAL A 62 9.48 -2.48 -1.57
CA VAL A 62 8.07 -2.82 -1.82
C VAL A 62 7.59 -3.88 -0.82
N ASN A 63 8.34 -4.97 -0.64
CA ASN A 63 7.98 -6.02 0.30
C ASN A 63 7.88 -5.50 1.74
N GLY A 64 8.80 -4.62 2.15
CA GLY A 64 8.75 -3.97 3.46
C GLY A 64 7.51 -3.10 3.63
N CYS A 65 7.16 -2.30 2.61
CA CYS A 65 5.94 -1.49 2.64
C CYS A 65 4.68 -2.35 2.70
N VAL A 66 4.59 -3.44 1.92
CA VAL A 66 3.47 -4.38 1.97
C VAL A 66 3.30 -4.97 3.37
N GLY A 67 4.39 -5.40 4.01
CA GLY A 67 4.35 -5.89 5.39
C GLY A 67 3.82 -4.86 6.37
N LEU A 68 4.36 -3.63 6.32
CA LEU A 68 3.89 -2.54 7.18
C LEU A 68 2.41 -2.21 6.93
N LEU A 69 1.98 -2.14 5.67
CA LEU A 69 0.60 -1.83 5.30
C LEU A 69 -0.40 -2.89 5.77
N LEU A 70 -0.02 -4.18 5.70
CA LEU A 70 -0.86 -5.27 6.19
C LEU A 70 -1.02 -5.21 7.71
N VAL A 71 0.08 -5.09 8.45
CA VAL A 71 0.06 -5.07 9.93
C VAL A 71 -0.69 -3.84 10.43
N SER A 72 -0.28 -2.66 9.98
CA SER A 72 -0.92 -1.40 10.39
C SER A 72 -2.37 -1.30 9.89
N GLY A 73 -2.65 -1.77 8.68
CA GLY A 73 -4.00 -1.76 8.11
C GLY A 73 -4.98 -2.66 8.88
N ALA A 74 -4.55 -3.86 9.26
CA ALA A 74 -5.34 -4.75 10.10
C ALA A 74 -5.62 -4.12 11.47
N PHE A 75 -4.59 -3.56 12.12
CA PHE A 75 -4.73 -2.88 13.40
C PHE A 75 -5.73 -1.71 13.33
N LEU A 76 -5.56 -0.81 12.37
CA LEU A 76 -6.43 0.36 12.19
C LEU A 76 -7.87 -0.04 11.81
N THR A 77 -8.04 -1.16 11.12
CA THR A 77 -9.37 -1.69 10.78
C THR A 77 -10.10 -2.19 12.03
N VAL A 78 -9.41 -2.96 12.88
CA VAL A 78 -9.99 -3.43 14.14
C VAL A 78 -10.33 -2.25 15.04
N ASP A 79 -9.41 -1.30 15.22
CA ASP A 79 -9.63 -0.07 15.99
C ASP A 79 -10.93 0.64 15.55
N ARG A 80 -11.09 0.86 14.24
CA ARG A 80 -12.31 1.47 13.69
C ARG A 80 -13.56 0.63 13.88
N LEU A 81 -13.50 -0.68 13.62
CA LEU A 81 -14.68 -1.56 13.72
C LEU A 81 -15.17 -1.76 15.16
N THR A 82 -14.36 -1.43 16.17
CA THR A 82 -14.83 -1.42 17.57
C THR A 82 -15.68 -0.19 17.91
N GLU A 83 -15.76 0.79 17.02
CA GLU A 83 -16.63 1.96 17.19
C GLU A 83 -18.08 1.64 16.84
N THR A 84 -19.02 1.95 17.74
CA THR A 84 -20.45 1.58 17.61
C THR A 84 -21.24 2.42 16.60
N ARG A 85 -20.63 3.44 15.99
CA ARG A 85 -21.33 4.47 15.20
C ARG A 85 -21.05 4.42 13.70
N LEU A 86 -20.47 3.33 13.19
CA LEU A 86 -20.13 3.24 11.77
C LEU A 86 -21.38 3.00 10.91
N GLY A 87 -21.67 3.94 10.01
CA GLY A 87 -22.76 3.80 9.04
C GLY A 87 -22.45 2.82 7.90
N LEU A 88 -23.50 2.34 7.22
CA LEU A 88 -23.37 1.41 6.08
C LEU A 88 -22.44 1.93 4.96
N PRO A 89 -22.45 3.22 4.55
CA PRO A 89 -21.51 3.73 3.54
C PRO A 89 -20.04 3.57 3.93
N TYR A 90 -19.73 3.72 5.23
CA TYR A 90 -18.38 3.52 5.76
C TYR A 90 -17.96 2.04 5.61
N LEU A 91 -18.82 1.12 6.03
CA LEU A 91 -18.53 -0.32 5.99
C LEU A 91 -18.31 -0.82 4.55
N LEU A 92 -19.14 -0.38 3.60
CA LEU A 92 -18.98 -0.73 2.18
C LEU A 92 -17.66 -0.19 1.61
N THR A 93 -17.33 1.06 1.92
CA THR A 93 -16.07 1.69 1.47
C THR A 93 -14.85 0.97 2.06
N LEU A 94 -14.94 0.58 3.33
CA LEU A 94 -13.88 -0.17 4.02
C LEU A 94 -13.69 -1.55 3.41
N GLY A 95 -14.79 -2.27 3.16
CA GLY A 95 -14.76 -3.57 2.48
C GLY A 95 -14.12 -3.47 1.10
N LEU A 96 -14.53 -2.49 0.29
CA LEU A 96 -13.95 -2.25 -1.04
C LEU A 96 -12.45 -1.94 -0.95
N LYS A 97 -12.04 -1.09 0.00
CA LYS A 97 -10.61 -0.75 0.22
C LYS A 97 -9.80 -2.01 0.54
N ILE A 98 -10.29 -2.85 1.45
CA ILE A 98 -9.62 -4.08 1.85
C ILE A 98 -9.51 -5.05 0.66
N SER A 99 -10.60 -5.27 -0.08
CA SER A 99 -10.59 -6.14 -1.26
C SER A 99 -9.57 -5.68 -2.30
N LEU A 100 -9.55 -4.38 -2.62
CA LEU A 100 -8.60 -3.82 -3.58
C LEU A 100 -7.15 -3.91 -3.07
N ALA A 101 -6.91 -3.64 -1.80
CA ALA A 101 -5.58 -3.77 -1.19
C ALA A 101 -5.08 -5.22 -1.23
N LEU A 102 -5.94 -6.20 -0.94
CA LEU A 102 -5.58 -7.62 -1.03
C LEU A 102 -5.27 -8.05 -2.47
N CYS A 103 -6.07 -7.61 -3.45
CA CYS A 103 -5.77 -7.84 -4.88
C CYS A 103 -4.41 -7.24 -5.27
N LEU A 104 -4.12 -6.02 -4.81
CA LEU A 104 -2.86 -5.34 -5.05
C LEU A 104 -1.67 -6.09 -4.44
N PHE A 105 -1.79 -6.55 -3.19
CA PHE A 105 -0.73 -7.31 -2.54
C PHE A 105 -0.50 -8.67 -3.20
N ALA A 106 -1.58 -9.38 -3.57
CA ALA A 106 -1.47 -10.62 -4.33
C ALA A 106 -0.72 -10.41 -5.65
N LEU A 107 -1.00 -9.32 -6.37
CA LEU A 107 -0.26 -8.94 -7.58
C LEU A 107 1.22 -8.65 -7.28
N ALA A 108 1.52 -7.94 -6.20
CA ALA A 108 2.89 -7.63 -5.79
C ALA A 108 3.69 -8.90 -5.46
N PHE A 109 3.09 -9.85 -4.72
CA PHE A 109 3.68 -11.15 -4.42
C PHE A 109 3.90 -11.98 -5.69
N TYR A 110 2.89 -12.06 -6.56
CA TYR A 110 2.98 -12.78 -7.82
C TYR A 110 4.13 -12.29 -8.71
N LEU A 111 4.31 -10.97 -8.81
CA LEU A 111 5.42 -10.38 -9.58
C LEU A 111 6.78 -10.55 -8.89
N GLY A 112 6.77 -10.62 -7.56
CA GLY A 112 7.95 -10.82 -6.72
C GLY A 112 8.61 -12.19 -6.91
N GLN A 113 7.88 -13.30 -6.99
CA GLN A 113 8.42 -14.67 -6.93
C GLN A 113 9.30 -15.14 -8.14
N SER A 114 9.92 -14.24 -8.90
CA SER A 114 10.61 -14.57 -10.17
C SER A 114 12.15 -14.65 -10.15
N PRO A 115 12.77 -15.56 -9.38
CA PRO A 115 13.97 -16.22 -9.86
C PRO A 115 13.61 -17.29 -10.91
N ILE A 116 12.59 -18.10 -10.64
CA ILE A 116 12.22 -19.31 -11.42
C ILE A 116 11.56 -18.98 -12.77
N ARG A 117 10.90 -17.82 -12.89
CA ARG A 117 10.13 -17.43 -14.09
C ARG A 117 10.84 -16.48 -15.04
N ARG A 118 12.11 -16.13 -14.76
CA ARG A 118 12.95 -15.28 -15.63
C ARG A 118 13.12 -15.85 -17.05
N LEU A 119 12.94 -17.17 -17.21
CA LEU A 119 13.02 -17.86 -18.49
C LEU A 119 11.73 -17.75 -19.35
N ALA A 120 10.55 -17.55 -18.72
CA ALA A 120 9.28 -17.36 -19.43
C ALA A 120 8.95 -15.88 -19.74
N ARG A 121 9.83 -14.95 -19.33
CA ARG A 121 9.53 -13.53 -19.17
C ARG A 121 9.69 -12.65 -20.42
N ARG A 122 9.83 -13.21 -21.62
CA ARG A 122 10.04 -12.40 -22.84
C ARG A 122 8.76 -11.91 -23.55
N SER A 123 7.54 -12.36 -23.19
CA SER A 123 6.40 -12.21 -24.14
C SER A 123 4.99 -11.89 -23.60
N SER A 124 4.75 -11.65 -22.30
CA SER A 124 3.38 -11.35 -21.84
C SER A 124 3.14 -9.85 -21.67
N ARG A 125 2.20 -9.29 -22.45
CA ARG A 125 1.71 -7.89 -22.33
C ARG A 125 1.35 -7.53 -20.88
N PHE A 126 0.91 -8.52 -20.08
CA PHE A 126 0.58 -8.35 -18.67
C PHE A 126 1.77 -7.88 -17.82
N ALA A 127 2.98 -8.40 -18.07
CA ALA A 127 4.16 -8.02 -17.29
C ALA A 127 4.58 -6.55 -17.52
N GLN A 128 4.28 -5.98 -18.69
CA GLN A 128 4.55 -4.58 -19.00
C GLN A 128 3.53 -3.64 -18.35
N VAL A 129 2.27 -4.10 -18.22
CA VAL A 129 1.16 -3.28 -17.70
C VAL A 129 1.05 -3.38 -16.17
N ALA A 130 1.49 -4.49 -15.58
CA ALA A 130 1.33 -4.75 -14.14
C ALA A 130 1.92 -3.67 -13.22
N PRO A 131 3.10 -3.07 -13.47
CA PRO A 131 3.60 -1.97 -12.64
C PRO A 131 2.69 -0.73 -12.64
N ARG A 132 2.07 -0.41 -13.79
CA ARG A 132 1.12 0.71 -13.91
C ARG A 132 -0.19 0.40 -13.18
N LEU A 133 -0.67 -0.84 -13.29
CA LEU A 133 -1.85 -1.31 -12.55
C LEU A 133 -1.62 -1.29 -11.04
N MET A 134 -0.44 -1.72 -10.58
CA MET A 134 -0.07 -1.64 -9.17
C MET A 134 -0.16 -0.19 -8.69
N LEU A 135 0.49 0.75 -9.40
CA LEU A 135 0.42 2.17 -9.04
C LEU A 135 -1.03 2.69 -9.00
N ALA A 136 -1.81 2.40 -10.04
CA ALA A 136 -3.21 2.86 -10.14
C ALA A 136 -4.08 2.33 -8.97
N LEU A 137 -4.04 1.02 -8.73
CA LEU A 137 -4.73 0.40 -7.59
C LEU A 137 -4.26 0.99 -6.26
N GLY A 138 -2.98 1.25 -6.16
CA GLY A 138 -2.35 1.94 -5.04
C GLY A 138 -2.96 3.29 -4.71
N VAL A 139 -3.04 4.15 -5.72
CA VAL A 139 -3.63 5.48 -5.62
C VAL A 139 -5.11 5.39 -5.26
N VAL A 140 -5.86 4.46 -5.87
CA VAL A 140 -7.28 4.23 -5.54
C VAL A 140 -7.45 3.81 -4.07
N VAL A 141 -6.67 2.84 -3.60
CA VAL A 141 -6.72 2.39 -2.19
C VAL A 141 -6.38 3.52 -1.22
N PHE A 142 -5.42 4.38 -1.57
CA PHE A 142 -5.08 5.56 -0.78
C PHE A 142 -6.22 6.58 -0.74
N ALA A 143 -6.83 6.88 -1.89
CA ALA A 143 -7.98 7.78 -1.99
C ALA A 143 -9.19 7.27 -1.21
N LEU A 144 -9.48 5.96 -1.25
CA LEU A 144 -10.51 5.34 -0.41
C LEU A 144 -10.21 5.50 1.08
N GLY A 145 -8.93 5.51 1.48
CA GLY A 145 -8.52 5.85 2.84
C GLY A 145 -8.89 7.27 3.26
N ALA A 146 -8.71 8.25 2.37
CA ALA A 146 -9.14 9.63 2.62
C ALA A 146 -10.66 9.75 2.68
N LEU A 147 -11.38 9.07 1.78
CA LEU A 147 -12.84 9.03 1.79
C LEU A 147 -13.39 8.42 3.09
N LEU A 148 -12.80 7.34 3.59
CA LEU A 148 -13.16 6.76 4.89
C LEU A 148 -13.02 7.77 6.03
N ASN A 149 -12.01 8.64 5.99
CA ASN A 149 -11.83 9.67 7.01
C ASN A 149 -12.96 10.72 6.94
N MET A 150 -13.36 11.16 5.74
CA MET A 150 -14.50 12.08 5.56
C MET A 150 -15.82 11.46 6.04
N LEU A 151 -16.08 10.20 5.68
CA LEU A 151 -17.28 9.47 6.11
C LEU A 151 -17.31 9.30 7.63
N PHE A 152 -16.15 9.02 8.23
CA PHE A 152 -16.00 8.94 9.67
C PHE A 152 -16.32 10.27 10.36
N GLU A 153 -15.73 11.38 9.89
CA GLU A 153 -16.00 12.73 10.44
C GLU A 153 -17.48 13.12 10.32
N THR A 154 -18.12 12.80 9.19
CA THR A 154 -19.56 13.04 8.98
C THR A 154 -20.43 12.23 9.95
N SER A 155 -19.98 11.03 10.33
CA SER A 155 -20.69 10.18 11.29
C SER A 155 -20.58 10.71 12.73
N LEU A 156 -19.62 11.59 13.00
CA LEU A 156 -19.48 12.27 14.30
C LEU A 156 -20.27 13.56 14.39
N THR A 157 -20.48 14.27 13.27
CA THR A 157 -21.14 15.59 13.22
C THR A 157 -22.64 15.55 12.92
N SER A 158 -23.19 14.40 12.52
CA SER A 158 -24.63 14.24 12.22
C SER A 158 -25.53 14.06 13.47
N HIS A 159 -25.06 14.57 14.61
CA HIS A 159 -25.78 14.68 15.89
C HIS A 159 -25.73 16.12 16.38
#